data_AF-A0A271J083-F1
#
_entry.id   AF-A0A271J083-F1
#
_cell.length_a   1.000
_cell.length_b   1.000
_cell.length_c   1.000
_cell.angle_alpha   90.00
_cell.angle_beta   90.00
_cell.angle_gamma   90.00
#
_symmetry.space_group_name_H-M   'P 1'
#
loop_
_entity.id
_entity.type
_entity.pdbx_description
1 polymer ?
#
loop_
_entity_poly.entity_id
_entity_poly.type
_entity_poly.pdbx_seq_one_letter_code
_entity_poly.pdbx_strand_id
1 'polypeptide(L)'
;MRPRLAPLVALLLAVPAAAQDVIETVPVPPEAADLSLTVVLSTLVYGAIGILMCVLGYVVFDKVAGLNLKHELVEDQNVAVGIMLAGAFIGIAIVVASVMLS
;
A
#
# COMPACT_ATOMS: atom_id res chain seq x y z
N MET A 1 -30.16 -9.19 -26.28
CA MET A 1 -28.69 -9.09 -26.28
C MET A 1 -28.23 -8.75 -24.86
N ARG A 2 -27.77 -9.73 -24.07
CA ARG A 2 -27.21 -9.49 -22.71
C ARG A 2 -25.72 -9.89 -22.72
N PRO A 3 -24.81 -9.03 -22.24
CA PRO A 3 -23.39 -9.08 -22.60
C PRO A 3 -22.62 -10.12 -21.79
N ARG A 4 -21.68 -10.80 -22.47
CA ARG A 4 -20.82 -11.89 -21.98
C ARG A 4 -19.65 -11.43 -21.10
N LEU A 5 -19.82 -10.37 -20.30
CA LEU A 5 -18.75 -9.78 -19.48
C LEU A 5 -18.62 -10.40 -18.07
N ALA A 6 -19.59 -11.22 -17.68
CA ALA A 6 -19.60 -11.92 -16.38
C ALA A 6 -18.35 -12.78 -16.07
N PRO A 7 -17.72 -13.53 -17.00
CA PRO A 7 -16.61 -14.41 -16.64
C PRO A 7 -15.30 -13.66 -16.36
N LEU A 8 -15.09 -12.48 -16.94
CA LEU A 8 -13.88 -11.68 -16.68
C LEU A 8 -13.91 -11.02 -15.29
N VAL A 9 -15.10 -10.59 -14.83
CA VAL A 9 -15.29 -10.07 -13.47
C VAL A 9 -15.15 -11.20 -12.44
N ALA A 10 -15.66 -12.40 -12.76
CA ALA A 10 -15.48 -13.57 -11.91
C ALA A 10 -14.01 -14.02 -11.81
N LEU A 11 -13.21 -13.90 -12.89
CA LEU A 11 -11.79 -14.24 -12.89
C LEU A 11 -10.97 -13.29 -11.99
N LEU A 12 -11.30 -11.99 -11.98
CA LEU A 12 -10.65 -11.01 -11.11
C LEU A 12 -10.95 -11.25 -9.62
N LEU A 13 -12.15 -11.77 -9.30
CA LEU A 13 -12.59 -12.10 -7.94
C LEU A 13 -12.23 -13.53 -7.49
N ALA A 14 -11.69 -14.38 -8.37
CA ALA A 14 -11.34 -15.78 -8.05
C ALA A 14 -9.90 -15.98 -7.55
N VAL A 15 -9.03 -14.96 -7.69
CA VAL A 15 -7.67 -14.99 -7.14
C VAL A 15 -7.61 -15.15 -5.60
N PRO A 16 -8.52 -14.58 -4.78
CA PRO A 16 -8.50 -14.81 -3.34
C PRO A 16 -9.10 -16.17 -2.95
N ALA A 17 -10.00 -16.76 -3.75
CA ALA A 17 -10.72 -17.99 -3.36
C ALA A 17 -9.78 -19.20 -3.24
N ALA A 18 -8.85 -19.38 -4.19
CA ALA A 18 -7.87 -20.48 -4.13
C ALA A 18 -6.75 -20.26 -3.10
N ALA A 19 -6.60 -19.04 -2.58
CA ALA A 19 -5.67 -18.73 -1.49
C ALA A 19 -6.31 -18.91 -0.10
N GLN A 20 -7.63 -18.77 0.01
CA GLN A 20 -8.36 -18.93 1.28
C GLN A 20 -8.39 -20.38 1.78
N ASP A 21 -8.50 -21.36 0.87
CA ASP A 21 -8.52 -22.79 1.25
C ASP A 21 -7.17 -23.28 1.81
N VAL A 22 -6.05 -22.65 1.42
CA VAL A 22 -4.73 -23.01 1.94
C VAL A 22 -4.55 -22.55 3.40
N ILE A 23 -5.26 -21.51 3.82
CA ILE A 23 -5.17 -20.95 5.18
C ILE A 23 -5.90 -21.82 6.20
N GLU A 24 -6.95 -22.56 5.81
CA GLU A 24 -7.76 -23.37 6.74
C GLU A 24 -7.13 -24.72 7.11
N THR A 25 -6.12 -25.20 6.34
CA THR A 25 -5.48 -26.51 6.57
C THR A 25 -4.22 -26.46 7.45
N VAL A 26 -3.76 -25.26 7.85
CA VAL A 26 -2.68 -25.13 8.83
C VAL A 26 -3.29 -25.30 10.22
N PRO A 27 -2.90 -26.32 11.00
CA PRO A 27 -3.39 -26.46 12.37
C PRO A 27 -2.93 -25.25 13.17
N VAL A 28 -3.85 -24.34 13.50
CA VAL A 28 -3.57 -23.18 14.34
C VAL A 28 -3.33 -23.71 15.77
N PRO A 29 -2.08 -23.69 16.28
CA PRO A 29 -1.86 -24.04 17.68
C PRO A 29 -2.64 -23.05 18.56
N PRO A 30 -3.15 -23.46 19.73
CA PRO A 30 -3.93 -22.63 20.66
C PRO A 30 -3.16 -21.43 21.27
N GLU A 31 -2.00 -21.09 20.71
CA GLU A 31 -1.10 -20.01 21.11
C GLU A 31 -1.26 -18.74 20.23
N ALA A 32 -2.20 -18.76 19.28
CA ALA A 32 -2.33 -17.75 18.21
C ALA A 32 -3.01 -16.43 18.62
N ALA A 33 -3.30 -16.21 19.91
CA ALA A 33 -3.96 -14.99 20.38
C ALA A 33 -3.33 -14.42 21.66
N ASP A 34 -2.06 -14.72 21.93
CA ASP A 34 -1.34 -13.96 22.93
C ASP A 34 -0.99 -12.60 22.36
N LEU A 35 -1.50 -11.53 22.98
CA LEU A 35 -1.00 -10.17 22.82
C LEU A 35 0.40 -10.06 23.44
N SER A 36 1.30 -10.93 22.99
CA SER A 36 2.68 -10.95 23.41
C SER A 36 3.24 -9.58 23.10
N LEU A 37 3.92 -8.98 24.08
CA LEU A 37 4.56 -7.68 23.89
C LEU A 37 5.40 -7.67 22.63
N THR A 38 6.02 -8.80 22.28
CA THR A 38 6.78 -9.00 21.06
C THR A 38 5.98 -8.72 19.78
N VAL A 39 4.72 -9.16 19.69
CA VAL A 39 3.85 -8.96 18.50
C VAL A 39 3.44 -7.50 18.36
N VAL A 40 3.14 -6.84 19.48
CA VAL A 40 2.83 -5.41 19.48
C VAL A 40 4.06 -4.60 19.09
N LEU A 41 5.22 -4.91 19.67
CA LEU A 41 6.49 -4.24 19.38
C LEU A 41 6.91 -4.44 17.92
N SER A 42 6.80 -5.66 17.39
CA SER A 42 7.12 -5.95 15.98
C SER A 42 6.23 -5.17 15.03
N THR A 43 4.92 -5.12 15.29
CA THR A 43 3.97 -4.35 14.46
C THR A 43 4.27 -2.86 14.49
N LEU A 44 4.61 -2.32 15.66
CA LEU A 44 4.97 -0.91 15.82
C LEU A 44 6.26 -0.56 15.07
N VAL A 45 7.28 -1.42 15.18
CA VAL A 45 8.56 -1.24 14.50
C VAL A 45 8.37 -1.32 12.97
N TYR A 46 7.65 -2.32 12.48
CA TYR A 46 7.40 -2.47 11.04
C TYR A 46 6.58 -1.30 10.48
N GLY A 47 5.55 -0.85 11.20
CA GLY A 47 4.78 0.34 10.85
C GLY A 47 5.64 1.61 10.84
N ALA A 48 6.51 1.79 11.83
CA ALA A 48 7.43 2.92 11.89
C ALA A 48 8.43 2.92 10.72
N ILE A 49 8.97 1.75 10.36
CA ILE A 49 9.85 1.58 9.20
C ILE A 49 9.12 1.95 7.91
N GLY A 50 7.89 1.47 7.73
CA GLY A 50 7.07 1.81 6.56
C GLY A 50 6.80 3.31 6.43
N ILE A 51 6.45 3.99 7.53
CA ILE A 51 6.28 5.45 7.55
C ILE A 51 7.58 6.17 7.20
N LEU A 52 8.71 5.73 7.78
CA LEU A 52 10.02 6.31 7.51
C LEU A 52 10.38 6.18 6.02
N MET A 53 10.14 5.02 5.42
CA MET A 53 10.34 4.79 3.98
C MET A 53 9.40 5.62 3.11
N CYS A 54 8.14 5.81 3.50
CA CYS A 54 7.22 6.71 2.81
C CYS A 54 7.74 8.16 2.79
N VAL A 55 8.21 8.66 3.94
CA VAL A 55 8.80 10.02 4.02
C VAL A 55 10.06 10.12 3.17
N LEU A 56 10.92 9.10 3.22
CA LEU A 56 12.14 9.07 2.42
C LEU A 56 11.82 9.09 0.91
N GLY A 57 10.84 8.29 0.49
CA GLY A 57 10.36 8.25 -0.89
C GLY A 57 9.82 9.61 -1.33
N TYR A 58 9.07 10.29 -0.47
CA TYR A 58 8.59 11.65 -0.74
C TYR A 58 9.74 12.66 -0.90
N VAL A 59 10.74 12.65 -0.01
CA VAL A 59 11.89 13.56 -0.08
C VAL A 59 12.71 13.34 -1.36
N VAL A 60 12.91 12.09 -1.76
CA VAL A 60 13.58 11.75 -3.01
C VAL A 60 12.74 12.23 -4.20
N PHE A 61 11.43 12.00 -4.18
CA PHE A 61 10.52 12.45 -5.22
C PHE A 61 10.52 13.98 -5.36
N ASP A 62 10.45 14.72 -4.26
CA ASP A 62 10.50 16.19 -4.23
C ASP A 62 11.80 16.72 -4.86
N LYS A 63 12.94 16.11 -4.53
CA LYS A 63 14.24 16.44 -5.15
C LYS A 63 14.29 16.12 -6.65
N VAL A 64 13.72 15.00 -7.08
CA VAL A 64 13.71 14.58 -8.49
C VAL A 64 12.73 15.42 -9.30
N ALA A 65 11.59 15.77 -8.72
CA ALA A 65 10.58 16.60 -9.35
C ALA A 65 11.15 18.00 -9.62
N GLY A 66 11.98 18.56 -8.73
CA GLY A 66 12.65 19.85 -8.93
C GLY A 66 11.68 21.02 -9.13
N LEU A 67 10.40 20.79 -8.89
CA LEU A 67 9.34 21.77 -8.96
C LEU A 67 9.23 22.43 -7.60
N ASN A 68 8.97 23.74 -7.55
CA ASN A 68 8.63 24.40 -6.30
C ASN A 68 7.21 23.99 -5.91
N LEU A 69 7.01 22.74 -5.49
CA LEU A 69 5.69 22.15 -5.22
C LEU A 69 4.89 23.02 -4.23
N LYS A 70 5.58 23.64 -3.27
CA LYS A 70 4.95 24.57 -2.33
C LYS A 70 4.44 25.85 -3.01
N HIS A 71 5.22 26.44 -3.92
CA HIS A 71 4.83 27.65 -4.65
C HIS A 71 3.69 27.33 -5.63
N GLU A 72 3.87 26.30 -6.46
CA GLU A 72 2.90 25.94 -7.50
C GLU A 72 1.55 25.45 -6.92
N LEU A 73 1.58 24.76 -5.77
CA LEU A 73 0.38 24.21 -5.14
C LEU A 73 -0.35 25.25 -4.27
N VAL A 74 0.37 26.18 -3.65
CA VAL A 74 -0.23 27.18 -2.73
C VAL A 74 -0.51 28.51 -3.44
N GLU A 75 0.45 29.03 -4.23
CA GLU A 75 0.33 30.32 -4.92
C GLU A 75 -0.34 30.18 -6.28
N ASP A 76 0.11 29.26 -7.14
CA ASP A 76 -0.48 29.08 -8.48
C ASP A 76 -1.75 28.22 -8.49
N GLN A 77 -2.09 27.59 -7.36
CA GLN A 77 -3.21 26.65 -7.20
C GLN A 77 -3.29 25.63 -8.35
N ASN A 78 -2.14 25.14 -8.81
CA ASN A 78 -2.09 24.27 -9.97
C ASN A 78 -2.57 22.86 -9.61
N VAL A 79 -3.82 22.55 -9.96
CA VAL A 79 -4.45 21.24 -9.73
C VAL A 79 -3.64 20.10 -10.36
N ALA A 80 -2.91 20.36 -11.45
CA ALA A 80 -2.06 19.36 -12.09
C ALA A 80 -0.94 18.86 -11.15
N VAL A 81 -0.37 19.75 -10.33
CA VAL A 81 0.64 19.40 -9.33
C VAL A 81 0.03 18.57 -8.20
N GLY A 82 -1.19 18.90 -7.79
CA GLY A 82 -1.93 18.10 -6.80
C GLY A 82 -2.19 16.66 -7.26
N ILE A 83 -2.61 16.47 -8.53
CA ILE A 83 -2.84 15.14 -9.11
C ILE A 83 -1.52 14.37 -9.24
N MET A 84 -0.44 15.03 -9.67
CA MET A 84 0.89 14.43 -9.76
C MET A 84 1.38 13.96 -8.38
N LEU A 85 1.19 14.76 -7.33
CA LEU A 85 1.56 14.41 -5.97
C LEU A 85 0.75 13.20 -5.45
N ALA A 86 -0.55 13.16 -5.73
CA ALA A 86 -1.40 12.02 -5.40
C ALA A 86 -0.89 10.72 -6.06
N GLY A 87 -0.53 10.79 -7.34
CA GLY A 87 0.06 9.66 -8.06
C GLY A 87 1.40 9.21 -7.46
N ALA A 88 2.26 10.15 -7.10
CA ALA A 88 3.55 9.86 -6.46
C ALA A 88 3.37 9.15 -5.11
N PHE A 89 2.46 9.62 -4.26
CA PHE A 89 2.15 8.99 -2.98
C PHE A 89 1.58 7.58 -3.13
N ILE A 90 0.69 7.37 -4.12
CA ILE A 90 0.17 6.02 -4.41
C ILE A 90 1.31 5.09 -4.85
N GLY A 91 2.20 5.55 -5.73
CA GLY A 91 3.35 4.77 -6.18
C GLY A 91 4.28 4.39 -5.03
N ILE A 92 4.65 5.34 -4.18
CA ILE A 92 5.48 5.10 -3.00
C ILE A 92 4.79 4.11 -2.05
N ALA A 93 3.48 4.27 -1.80
CA ALA A 93 2.73 3.37 -0.94
C ALA A 93 2.73 1.92 -1.46
N ILE A 94 2.61 1.71 -2.77
CA ILE A 94 2.66 0.36 -3.38
C ILE A 94 4.04 -0.26 -3.17
N VAL A 95 5.13 0.47 -3.44
CA VAL A 95 6.50 -0.03 -3.27
C VAL A 95 6.76 -0.42 -1.81
N VAL A 96 6.37 0.44 -0.87
CA VAL A 96 6.51 0.17 0.56
C VAL A 96 5.68 -1.07 0.95
N ALA A 97 4.44 -1.17 0.48
CA ALA A 97 3.59 -2.34 0.75
C ALA A 97 4.20 -3.64 0.21
N SER A 98 4.77 -3.62 -0.99
CA SER A 98 5.44 -4.79 -1.57
C SER A 98 6.66 -5.23 -0.76
N VAL A 99 7.49 -4.30 -0.29
CA VAL A 99 8.67 -4.62 0.53
C VAL A 99 8.28 -5.12 1.92
N MET A 100 7.18 -4.61 2.48
CA MET A 100 6.69 -5.08 3.77
C MET A 100 6.04 -6.46 3.67
N LEU A 101 5.46 -6.81 2.51
CA LEU A 101 4.83 -8.10 2.24
C LEU A 101 5.84 -9.20 1.86
N SER A 102 7.01 -8.84 1.31
CA SER A 102 8.09 -9.79 0.98
C SER A 102 8.85 -10.25 2.22
#